data_AF-A0A812A0A2-F1
#
_entry.id   AF-A0A812A0A2-F1
#
_cell.length_a   1.000
_cell.length_b   1.000
_cell.length_c   1.000
_cell.angle_alpha   90.00
_cell.angle_beta   90.00
_cell.angle_gamma   90.00
#
_symmetry.space_group_name_H-M   'P 1'
#
loop_
_entity.id
_entity.type
_entity.pdbx_description
1 polymer ?
#
loop_
_entity_poly.entity_id
_entity_poly.type
_entity_poly.pdbx_seq_one_letter_code
_entity_poly.pdbx_strand_id
1 'polypeptide(L)'
;MPEGKKKPALEVWIEDAVEKKRYSGFGKTIVFTDLHTWHSKKIAKTYNQKYLVEDDFKLLNNVLLVPVGPINHHKDFNIRAHIFLCVVGMIFYRYLAWKCKHLRLSITRLVGELDGIRLALVQEKTGRNVMVMVEEMDVKQARLFSLLDLGKYMVS
;
A
#
# COMPACT_ATOMS: atom_id res chain seq x y z
N MET A 1 25.98 3.02 33.51
CA MET A 1 24.93 3.32 32.52
C MET A 1 23.94 4.28 33.18
N PRO A 2 23.58 5.42 32.58
CA PRO A 2 22.64 6.33 33.22
C PRO A 2 21.22 5.75 33.17
N GLU A 3 20.55 5.71 34.33
CA GLU A 3 19.19 5.21 34.47
C GLU A 3 18.22 6.07 33.65
N GLY A 4 17.57 5.46 32.66
CA GLY A 4 16.59 6.13 31.80
C GLY A 4 15.38 6.57 32.63
N LYS A 5 15.10 7.88 32.64
CA LYS A 5 13.91 8.45 33.30
C LYS A 5 12.65 7.71 32.83
N LYS A 6 11.87 7.18 33.78
CA LYS A 6 10.57 6.53 33.51
C LYS A 6 9.67 7.49 32.71
N LYS A 7 9.09 6.98 31.61
CA LYS A 7 8.11 7.73 30.81
C LYS A 7 6.92 8.11 31.71
N PRO A 8 6.38 9.34 31.60
CA PRO A 8 5.24 9.75 32.41
C PRO A 8 4.04 8.84 32.14
N ALA A 9 3.38 8.41 33.23
CA ALA A 9 2.12 7.68 33.14
C ALA A 9 0.97 8.69 33.00
N LEU A 10 0.15 8.53 31.95
CA LEU A 10 -1.05 9.33 31.76
C LEU A 10 -2.23 8.62 32.43
N GLU A 11 -2.87 9.30 33.37
CA GLU A 11 -4.19 8.92 33.85
C GLU A 11 -5.25 9.61 33.00
N VAL A 12 -6.21 8.83 32.51
CA VAL A 12 -7.28 9.31 31.63
C VAL A 12 -8.60 8.84 32.22
N TRP A 13 -9.55 9.77 32.36
CA TRP A 13 -10.92 9.48 32.74
C TRP A 13 -11.90 10.09 31.74
N ILE A 14 -13.12 9.57 31.71
CA ILE A 14 -14.20 10.02 30.85
C ILE A 14 -15.31 10.56 31.75
N GLU A 15 -15.82 11.74 31.41
CA GLU A 15 -17.01 12.30 32.05
C GLU A 15 -18.26 11.90 31.24
N ASP A 16 -19.00 10.91 31.74
CA ASP A 16 -20.17 10.32 31.07
C ASP A 16 -21.20 11.36 30.60
N ALA A 17 -21.41 12.42 31.38
CA ALA A 17 -22.36 13.49 31.05
C ALA A 17 -21.90 14.30 29.83
N VAL A 18 -20.61 14.64 29.76
CA VAL A 18 -20.01 15.37 28.65
C VAL A 18 -19.97 14.48 27.40
N GLU A 19 -19.64 13.20 27.57
CA GLU A 19 -19.63 12.22 26.49
C GLU A 19 -21.01 12.06 25.86
N LYS A 20 -22.05 11.79 26.66
CA LYS A 20 -23.45 11.68 26.17
C LYS A 20 -23.91 12.95 25.45
N LYS A 21 -23.58 14.13 25.99
CA LYS A 21 -23.91 15.42 25.34
C LYS A 21 -23.25 15.52 23.97
N ARG A 22 -21.96 15.17 23.85
CA ARG A 22 -21.24 15.16 22.56
C ARG A 22 -21.86 14.16 21.58
N TYR A 23 -22.14 12.93 22.02
CA TYR A 23 -22.77 11.92 21.17
C TYR A 23 -24.12 12.36 20.61
N SER A 24 -24.92 13.09 21.40
CA SER A 24 -26.21 13.62 20.94
C SER A 24 -26.09 14.68 19.84
N GLY A 25 -24.96 15.42 19.81
CA GLY A 25 -24.68 16.44 18.82
C GLY A 25 -24.04 15.93 17.52
N PHE A 26 -23.68 14.64 17.44
CA PHE A 26 -23.08 14.09 16.22
C PHE A 26 -24.10 14.00 15.08
N GLY A 27 -23.64 14.35 13.88
CA GLY A 27 -24.40 14.15 12.66
C GLY A 27 -24.74 12.66 12.47
N LYS A 28 -25.96 12.38 12.04
CA LYS A 28 -26.41 11.02 11.72
C LYS A 28 -26.38 10.84 10.21
N THR A 29 -25.75 9.76 9.75
CA THR A 29 -25.78 9.36 8.33
C THR A 29 -26.86 8.31 8.13
N ILE A 30 -27.80 8.58 7.23
CA ILE A 30 -28.85 7.62 6.86
C ILE A 30 -28.34 6.79 5.68
N VAL A 31 -28.40 5.46 5.81
CA VAL A 31 -27.97 4.52 4.77
C VAL A 31 -29.19 3.73 4.30
N PHE A 32 -29.55 3.89 3.03
CA PHE A 32 -30.55 3.08 2.36
C PHE A 32 -29.88 1.90 1.67
N THR A 33 -30.41 0.70 1.83
CA THR A 33 -29.85 -0.53 1.24
C THR A 33 -30.92 -1.61 1.11
N ASP A 34 -30.74 -2.47 0.12
CA ASP A 34 -31.48 -3.71 -0.16
C ASP A 34 -30.89 -4.95 0.56
N LEU A 35 -29.86 -4.77 1.39
CA LEU A 35 -29.17 -5.83 2.14
C LEU A 35 -29.96 -6.28 3.38
N HIS A 36 -31.19 -6.77 3.19
CA HIS A 36 -32.11 -7.13 4.28
C HIS A 36 -31.60 -8.23 5.21
N THR A 37 -30.69 -9.10 4.74
CA THR A 37 -30.15 -10.22 5.52
C THR A 37 -28.93 -9.84 6.36
N TRP A 38 -28.38 -8.63 6.20
CA TRP A 38 -27.17 -8.22 6.90
C TRP A 38 -27.49 -7.50 8.21
N HIS A 39 -26.71 -7.79 9.25
CA HIS A 39 -26.82 -7.06 10.51
C HIS A 39 -26.48 -5.56 10.31
N SER A 40 -27.25 -4.65 10.92
CA SER A 40 -27.07 -3.19 10.74
C SER A 40 -25.66 -2.70 11.07
N LYS A 41 -25.02 -3.25 12.11
CA LYS A 41 -23.60 -3.01 12.43
C LYS A 41 -22.65 -3.33 11.27
N LYS A 42 -22.89 -4.43 10.54
CA LYS A 42 -22.10 -4.82 9.37
C LYS A 42 -22.32 -3.84 8.23
N ILE A 43 -23.57 -3.47 7.96
CA ILE A 43 -23.95 -2.47 6.94
C ILE A 43 -23.24 -1.14 7.22
N ALA A 44 -23.36 -0.62 8.43
CA ALA A 44 -22.72 0.63 8.84
C ALA A 44 -21.20 0.56 8.71
N LYS A 45 -20.58 -0.55 9.15
CA LYS A 45 -19.13 -0.75 9.01
C LYS A 45 -18.70 -0.74 7.54
N THR A 46 -19.39 -1.49 6.68
CA THR A 46 -19.07 -1.54 5.24
C THR A 46 -19.29 -0.19 4.56
N TYR A 47 -20.38 0.52 4.89
CA TYR A 47 -20.62 1.87 4.37
C TYR A 47 -19.52 2.85 4.78
N ASN A 48 -19.01 2.76 6.01
CA ASN A 48 -17.92 3.59 6.50
C ASN A 48 -16.54 3.18 5.95
N GLN A 49 -16.44 2.06 5.25
CA GLN A 49 -15.20 1.60 4.59
C GLN A 49 -15.03 2.15 3.16
N LYS A 50 -15.85 3.12 2.74
CA LYS A 50 -15.70 3.81 1.44
C LYS A 50 -14.31 4.40 1.20
N TYR A 51 -13.61 4.78 2.26
CA TYR A 51 -12.23 5.29 2.18
C TYR A 51 -11.27 4.32 1.49
N LEU A 52 -11.55 3.00 1.50
CA LEU A 52 -10.72 2.00 0.82
C LEU A 52 -10.74 2.22 -0.70
N VAL A 53 -11.90 2.55 -1.25
CA VAL A 53 -12.06 2.84 -2.69
C VAL A 53 -11.43 4.20 -3.01
N GLU A 54 -11.55 5.18 -2.12
CA GLU A 54 -10.86 6.47 -2.28
C GLU A 54 -9.34 6.32 -2.28
N ASP A 55 -8.80 5.40 -1.47
CA ASP A 55 -7.37 5.06 -1.48
C ASP A 55 -6.93 4.46 -2.83
N ASP A 56 -7.77 3.62 -3.45
CA ASP A 56 -7.53 3.12 -4.82
C ASP A 56 -7.53 4.26 -5.85
N PHE A 57 -8.49 5.19 -5.78
CA PHE A 57 -8.51 6.35 -6.67
C PHE A 57 -7.28 7.25 -6.49
N LYS A 58 -6.76 7.40 -5.27
CA LYS A 58 -5.50 8.11 -5.03
C LYS A 58 -4.33 7.41 -5.71
N LEU A 59 -4.29 6.07 -5.69
CA LEU A 59 -3.26 5.31 -6.39
C LEU A 59 -3.36 5.46 -7.91
N LEU A 60 -4.57 5.43 -8.48
CA LEU A 60 -4.83 5.67 -9.92
C LEU A 60 -4.51 7.10 -10.39
N ASN A 61 -4.45 8.06 -9.47
CA ASN A 61 -4.02 9.42 -9.76
C ASN A 61 -2.54 9.64 -9.40
N ASN A 62 -1.84 8.63 -8.91
CA ASN A 62 -0.44 8.75 -8.56
C ASN A 62 0.41 8.60 -9.84
N VAL A 63 0.98 9.73 -10.27
CA VAL A 63 1.80 9.84 -11.48
C VAL A 63 2.97 8.86 -11.48
N LEU A 64 3.51 8.50 -10.32
CA LEU A 64 4.68 7.63 -10.20
C LEU A 64 4.34 6.13 -10.24
N LEU A 65 3.10 5.75 -9.91
CA LEU A 65 2.72 4.35 -9.75
C LEU A 65 1.75 3.89 -10.82
N VAL A 66 0.61 4.58 -10.93
CA VAL A 66 -0.44 4.27 -11.89
C VAL A 66 -0.98 5.58 -12.46
N PRO A 67 -0.35 6.15 -13.48
CA PRO A 67 -0.77 7.43 -14.04
C PRO A 67 -1.98 7.24 -14.98
N VAL A 68 -3.21 7.28 -14.46
CA VAL A 68 -4.38 7.35 -15.35
C VAL A 68 -4.36 8.65 -16.15
N GLY A 69 -3.96 9.76 -15.53
CA GLY A 69 -3.81 11.06 -16.19
C GLY A 69 -2.35 11.54 -16.28
N PRO A 70 -2.04 12.45 -17.23
CA PRO A 70 -2.91 12.94 -18.30
C PRO A 70 -3.08 11.93 -19.44
N ILE A 71 -4.29 11.82 -19.99
CA ILE A 71 -4.59 10.92 -21.11
C ILE A 71 -4.25 11.64 -22.42
N ASN A 72 -3.07 11.38 -22.97
CA ASN A 72 -2.61 11.97 -24.23
C ASN A 72 -2.97 11.08 -25.46
N HIS A 73 -4.02 10.27 -25.34
CA HIS A 73 -4.52 9.41 -26.41
C HIS A 73 -5.77 10.01 -27.04
N HIS A 74 -5.84 9.96 -28.38
CA HIS A 74 -6.96 10.55 -29.14
C HIS A 74 -8.03 9.55 -29.59
N LYS A 75 -7.70 8.24 -29.61
CA LYS A 75 -8.65 7.20 -30.02
C LYS A 75 -9.25 6.54 -28.79
N ASP A 76 -10.57 6.38 -28.76
CA ASP A 76 -11.30 5.68 -27.70
C ASP A 76 -10.71 4.31 -27.36
N PHE A 77 -10.27 3.56 -28.37
CA PHE A 77 -9.64 2.27 -28.16
C PHE A 77 -8.35 2.38 -27.32
N ASN A 78 -7.48 3.34 -27.63
CA ASN A 78 -6.23 3.57 -26.91
C ASN A 78 -6.51 4.07 -25.49
N ILE A 79 -7.51 4.93 -25.31
CA ILE A 79 -7.95 5.39 -23.98
C ILE A 79 -8.43 4.21 -23.14
N ARG A 80 -9.27 3.33 -23.70
CA ARG A 80 -9.75 2.12 -23.00
C ARG A 80 -8.60 1.17 -22.64
N ALA A 81 -7.66 0.95 -23.56
CA ALA A 81 -6.50 0.10 -23.32
C ALA A 81 -5.59 0.68 -22.21
N HIS A 82 -5.36 1.99 -22.20
CA HIS A 82 -4.61 2.68 -21.15
C HIS A 82 -5.26 2.51 -19.77
N ILE A 83 -6.56 2.82 -19.66
CA ILE A 83 -7.31 2.67 -18.40
C ILE A 83 -7.27 1.21 -17.94
N PHE A 84 -7.46 0.26 -18.85
CA PHE A 84 -7.36 -1.17 -18.52
C PHE A 84 -5.99 -1.52 -17.94
N LEU A 85 -4.89 -1.09 -18.57
CA LEU A 85 -3.53 -1.34 -18.08
C LEU A 85 -3.30 -0.70 -16.71
N CYS A 86 -3.79 0.53 -16.49
CA CYS A 86 -3.73 1.19 -15.19
C CYS A 86 -4.44 0.38 -14.09
N VAL A 87 -5.67 -0.09 -14.36
CA VAL A 87 -6.43 -0.91 -13.41
C VAL A 87 -5.71 -2.24 -13.11
N VAL A 88 -5.16 -2.89 -14.14
CA VAL A 88 -4.36 -4.12 -13.96
C VAL A 88 -3.11 -3.85 -13.11
N GLY A 89 -2.38 -2.77 -13.38
CA GLY A 89 -1.21 -2.36 -12.59
C GLY A 89 -1.57 -2.08 -11.13
N MET A 90 -2.68 -1.38 -10.88
CA MET A 90 -3.21 -1.16 -9.53
C MET A 90 -3.50 -2.47 -8.79
N ILE A 91 -4.14 -3.44 -9.46
CA ILE A 91 -4.41 -4.77 -8.89
C ILE A 91 -3.09 -5.47 -8.51
N PHE A 92 -2.07 -5.39 -9.36
CA PHE A 92 -0.75 -5.93 -9.03
C PHE A 92 -0.12 -5.26 -7.81
N TYR A 93 -0.18 -3.93 -7.69
CA TYR A 93 0.32 -3.23 -6.51
C TYR A 93 -0.43 -3.62 -5.24
N ARG A 94 -1.76 -3.78 -5.30
CA ARG A 94 -2.57 -4.24 -4.16
C ARG A 94 -2.23 -5.67 -3.77
N TYR A 95 -2.04 -6.55 -4.75
CA TYR A 95 -1.60 -7.92 -4.50
C TYR A 95 -0.22 -7.97 -3.86
N LEU A 96 0.73 -7.18 -4.36
CA LEU A 96 2.07 -7.04 -3.80
C LEU A 96 2.01 -6.54 -2.35
N ALA A 97 1.21 -5.50 -2.07
CA ALA A 97 1.03 -4.98 -0.73
C ALA A 97 0.38 -6.00 0.22
N TRP A 98 -0.58 -6.78 -0.27
CA TRP A 98 -1.20 -7.87 0.49
C TRP A 98 -0.20 -8.98 0.83
N LYS A 99 0.63 -9.39 -0.14
CA LYS A 99 1.72 -10.37 0.07
C LYS A 99 2.73 -9.85 1.10
N CYS A 100 2.98 -8.55 1.10
CA CYS A 100 3.90 -7.86 2.01
C CYS A 100 3.25 -7.27 3.27
N LYS A 101 1.99 -7.62 3.60
CA LYS A 101 1.22 -6.99 4.69
C LYS A 101 1.92 -7.02 6.05
N HIS A 102 2.76 -8.03 6.30
CA HIS A 102 3.49 -8.21 7.55
C HIS A 102 4.58 -7.15 7.76
N LEU A 103 5.09 -6.54 6.68
CA LEU A 103 6.07 -5.46 6.75
C LEU A 103 5.44 -4.11 7.15
N ARG A 104 4.10 -4.00 7.13
CA ARG A 104 3.34 -2.79 7.49
C ARG A 104 3.81 -1.53 6.75
N LEU A 105 4.23 -1.69 5.49
CA LEU A 105 4.65 -0.60 4.62
C LEU A 105 3.45 -0.07 3.82
N SER A 106 3.44 1.24 3.52
CA SER A 106 2.56 1.79 2.49
C SER A 106 2.96 1.28 1.11
N ILE A 107 2.05 1.31 0.13
CA ILE A 107 2.35 0.92 -1.26
C ILE A 107 3.51 1.75 -1.83
N THR A 108 3.46 3.07 -1.64
CA THR A 108 4.53 3.98 -2.10
C THR A 108 5.88 3.63 -1.51
N ARG A 109 5.93 3.32 -0.21
CA ARG A 109 7.18 2.92 0.44
C ARG A 109 7.63 1.56 -0.06
N LEU A 110 6.72 0.60 -0.20
CA LEU A 110 7.02 -0.75 -0.70
C LEU A 110 7.66 -0.70 -2.09
N VAL A 111 7.11 0.10 -3.00
CA VAL A 111 7.67 0.31 -4.33
C VAL A 111 9.02 1.01 -4.26
N GLY A 112 9.18 2.03 -3.40
CA GLY A 112 10.47 2.69 -3.19
C GLY A 112 11.56 1.76 -2.64
N GLU A 113 11.20 0.82 -1.75
CA GLU A 113 12.16 -0.20 -1.27
C GLU A 113 12.55 -1.15 -2.41
N LEU A 114 11.61 -1.55 -3.28
CA LEU A 114 11.90 -2.38 -4.45
C LEU A 114 12.78 -1.67 -5.46
N ASP A 115 12.51 -0.39 -5.74
CA ASP A 115 13.29 0.45 -6.65
C ASP A 115 14.75 0.61 -6.20
N GLY A 116 14.97 0.59 -4.87
CA GLY A 116 16.31 0.60 -4.31
C GLY A 116 17.05 -0.73 -4.39
N ILE A 117 16.40 -1.85 -4.73
CA ILE A 117 17.08 -3.13 -4.97
C ILE A 117 17.64 -3.11 -6.39
N ARG A 118 18.96 -2.99 -6.50
CA ARG A 118 19.67 -2.85 -7.77
C ARG A 118 20.45 -4.12 -8.13
N LEU A 119 20.55 -4.38 -9.44
CA LEU A 119 21.32 -5.47 -10.01
C LEU A 119 22.54 -4.91 -10.75
N ALA A 120 23.71 -5.48 -10.49
CA ALA A 120 24.95 -5.20 -11.18
C ALA A 120 25.32 -6.36 -12.12
N LEU A 121 25.74 -6.03 -13.34
CA LEU A 121 26.35 -6.98 -14.26
C LEU A 121 27.86 -6.92 -14.10
N VAL A 122 28.46 -8.02 -13.67
CA VAL A 122 29.91 -8.14 -13.46
C VAL A 122 30.47 -9.05 -14.53
N GLN A 123 31.41 -8.53 -15.32
CA GLN A 123 32.17 -9.30 -16.29
C GLN A 123 33.63 -9.42 -15.83
N GLU A 124 34.14 -10.65 -15.84
CA GLU A 124 35.54 -10.91 -15.51
C GLU A 124 36.45 -10.43 -16.65
N LYS A 125 37.57 -9.78 -16.34
CA LYS A 125 38.47 -9.16 -17.35
C LYS A 125 38.98 -10.13 -18.42
N THR A 126 39.08 -11.41 -18.10
CA THR A 126 39.65 -12.46 -18.95
C THR A 126 38.60 -13.46 -19.43
N GLY A 127 37.37 -13.38 -18.92
CA GLY A 127 36.28 -14.31 -19.17
C GLY A 127 35.15 -13.69 -20.00
N ARG A 128 34.42 -14.52 -20.75
CA ARG A 128 33.15 -14.13 -21.39
C ARG A 128 31.94 -14.27 -20.47
N ASN A 129 32.14 -14.72 -19.23
CA ASN A 129 31.05 -14.93 -18.29
C ASN A 129 30.63 -13.58 -17.68
N VAL A 130 29.37 -13.24 -17.88
CA VAL A 130 28.70 -12.10 -17.25
C VAL A 130 27.84 -12.65 -16.12
N MET A 131 28.11 -12.23 -14.89
CA MET A 131 27.35 -12.61 -13.71
C MET A 131 26.41 -11.47 -13.29
N VAL A 132 25.19 -11.80 -12.89
CA VAL A 132 24.25 -10.85 -12.29
C VAL A 132 24.41 -10.93 -10.77
N MET A 133 24.75 -9.82 -10.13
CA MET A 133 24.82 -9.71 -8.67
C MET A 133 23.85 -8.64 -8.16
N VAL A 134 23.32 -8.82 -6.95
CA VAL A 134 22.54 -7.76 -6.28
C VAL A 134 23.51 -6.85 -5.54
N GLU A 135 23.28 -5.53 -5.61
CA GLU A 135 24.04 -4.53 -4.85
C GLU A 135 23.78 -4.64 -3.33
N GLU A 136 24.48 -3.86 -2.51
CA GLU A 136 24.21 -3.81 -1.06
C GLU A 136 22.76 -3.38 -0.79
N MET A 137 22.07 -4.17 0.02
CA MET A 137 20.69 -3.93 0.45
C MET A 137 20.65 -3.49 1.90
N ASP A 138 19.73 -2.58 2.23
CA ASP A 138 19.38 -2.30 3.61
C ASP A 138 18.55 -3.45 4.24
N VAL A 139 18.32 -3.36 5.55
CA VAL A 139 17.59 -4.41 6.30
C VAL A 139 16.15 -4.61 5.80
N LYS A 140 15.49 -3.56 5.32
CA LYS A 140 14.11 -3.66 4.80
C LYS A 140 14.11 -4.27 3.40
N GLN A 141 15.02 -3.85 2.55
CA GLN A 141 15.23 -4.37 1.20
C GLN A 141 15.58 -5.85 1.23
N ALA A 142 16.52 -6.28 2.08
CA ALA A 142 16.89 -7.69 2.23
C ALA A 142 15.71 -8.55 2.71
N ARG A 143 14.90 -8.04 3.64
CA ARG A 143 13.66 -8.70 4.08
C ARG A 143 12.64 -8.82 2.94
N LEU A 144 12.48 -7.76 2.16
CA LEU A 144 11.56 -7.73 1.03
C LEU A 144 12.00 -8.69 -0.08
N PHE A 145 13.29 -8.67 -0.40
CA PHE A 145 13.94 -9.57 -1.36
C PHE A 145 13.70 -11.04 -1.01
N SER A 146 13.90 -11.38 0.27
CA SER A 146 13.69 -12.73 0.78
C SER A 146 12.21 -13.12 0.80
N LEU A 147 11.33 -12.21 1.24
CA LEU A 147 9.88 -12.46 1.32
C LEU A 147 9.25 -12.70 -0.06
N LEU A 148 9.73 -11.98 -1.07
CA LEU A 148 9.28 -12.12 -2.45
C LEU A 148 9.95 -13.28 -3.17
N ASP A 149 10.93 -13.93 -2.53
CA ASP A 149 11.73 -15.01 -3.10
C ASP A 149 12.36 -14.58 -4.43
N LEU A 150 12.98 -13.40 -4.45
CA LEU A 150 13.58 -12.85 -5.67
C LEU A 150 14.91 -13.53 -6.02
N GLY A 151 15.55 -14.19 -5.04
CA GLY A 151 16.82 -14.91 -5.22
C GLY A 151 16.75 -16.01 -6.28
N LYS A 152 15.58 -16.64 -6.48
CA LYS A 152 15.40 -17.65 -7.53
C LYS A 152 15.61 -17.14 -8.96
N TYR A 153 15.59 -15.82 -9.16
CA TYR A 153 15.80 -15.19 -10.46
C TYR A 153 17.24 -14.72 -10.65
N MET A 154 18.10 -14.82 -9.63
CA MET A 154 19.52 -14.47 -9.70
C MET A 154 20.38 -15.60 -10.29
N VAL A 155 19.81 -16.42 -11.18
CA VAL A 155 20.52 -17.56 -11.74
C VAL A 155 21.64 -17.06 -12.65
N SER A 156 22.86 -17.47 -12.29
CA SER A 156 24.09 -17.32 -13.07
C SER A 156 24.35 -18.57 -13.91
#